data_AF-A0A9X6ZYJ9-F1
#
_entry.id   AF-A0A9X6ZYJ9-F1
#
_cell.length_a   1.000
_cell.length_b   1.000
_cell.length_c   1.000
_cell.angle_alpha   90.00
_cell.angle_beta   90.00
_cell.angle_gamma   90.00
#
_symmetry.space_group_name_H-M   'P 1'
#
loop_
_entity.id
_entity.type
_entity.pdbx_description
1 polymer ?
#
loop_
_entity_poly.entity_id
_entity_poly.type
_entity_poly.pdbx_seq_one_letter_code
_entity_poly.pdbx_strand_id
1 'polypeptide(L)'
;MLYKDGRLTLQNILKAMEEAKEAREKLKLFSPSEVVWDIEDLSKQLPWRDKSSTNITGLSNYFYTSDGKDMFEMLFKACDEALELEVDLEIETL
;
A
#
# COMPACT_ATOMS: atom_id res chain seq x y z
N MET A 1 0.52 2.74 19.30
CA MET A 1 0.31 2.94 17.86
C MET A 1 1.66 2.67 17.21
N LEU A 2 1.74 1.79 16.20
CA LEU A 2 3.02 1.35 15.61
C LEU A 2 3.66 2.43 14.72
N TYR A 3 2.83 3.30 14.17
CA TYR A 3 3.17 4.43 13.30
C TYR A 3 2.66 5.73 13.93
N LYS A 4 3.48 6.79 13.93
CA LYS A 4 3.11 8.11 14.44
C LYS A 4 3.79 9.20 13.60
N ASP A 5 3.02 10.20 13.16
CA ASP A 5 3.53 11.40 12.46
C ASP A 5 4.45 11.12 11.27
N GLY A 6 4.18 10.08 10.46
CA GLY A 6 5.05 9.73 9.32
C GLY A 6 6.12 8.69 9.64
N ARG A 7 6.35 8.38 10.91
CA ARG A 7 7.49 7.55 11.36
C ARG A 7 7.07 6.17 11.84
N LEU A 8 7.84 5.18 11.41
CA LEU A 8 7.82 3.79 11.85
C LEU A 8 9.18 3.44 12.45
N THR A 9 9.21 3.16 13.74
CA THR A 9 10.47 2.85 14.44
C THR A 9 11.02 1.49 14.02
N LEU A 10 12.35 1.32 14.00
CA LEU A 10 13.05 0.09 13.65
C LEU A 10 12.45 -1.15 14.35
N GLN A 11 12.18 -1.03 15.64
CA GLN A 11 11.61 -2.10 16.47
C GLN A 11 10.21 -2.55 16.03
N ASN A 12 9.47 -1.70 15.33
CA ASN A 12 8.11 -1.96 14.85
C ASN A 12 8.06 -2.37 13.37
N ILE A 13 9.15 -2.25 12.61
CA ILE A 13 9.15 -2.51 11.16
C ILE A 13 8.66 -3.93 10.84
N LEU A 14 9.22 -4.96 11.50
CA LEU A 14 8.82 -6.35 11.26
C LEU A 14 7.33 -6.59 11.51
N LYS A 15 6.80 -6.01 12.58
CA LYS A 15 5.36 -6.12 12.91
C LYS A 15 4.50 -5.39 11.88
N ALA A 16 4.88 -4.19 11.46
CA ALA A 16 4.17 -3.45 10.43
C ALA A 16 4.17 -4.19 9.09
N MET A 17 5.29 -4.84 8.73
CA MET A 17 5.35 -5.70 7.54
C MET A 17 4.40 -6.89 7.63
N GLU A 18 4.27 -7.53 8.79
CA GLU A 18 3.32 -8.63 9.02
C GLU A 18 1.87 -8.16 8.84
N GLU A 19 1.50 -7.05 9.49
CA GLU A 19 0.16 -6.46 9.35
C GLU A 19 -0.15 -6.03 7.90
N ALA A 20 0.84 -5.45 7.21
CA ALA A 20 0.69 -5.07 5.80
C ALA A 20 0.58 -6.29 4.86
N LYS A 21 1.29 -7.40 5.14
CA LYS A 21 1.13 -8.66 4.42
C LYS A 21 -0.27 -9.23 4.61
N GLU A 22 -0.78 -9.26 5.85
CA GLU A 22 -2.14 -9.70 6.14
C GLU A 22 -3.18 -8.85 5.40
N ALA A 23 -3.01 -7.52 5.39
CA ALA A 23 -3.86 -6.62 4.62
C ALA A 23 -3.82 -6.92 3.12
N ARG A 24 -2.62 -7.12 2.54
CA ARG A 24 -2.45 -7.47 1.13
C ARG A 24 -3.15 -8.79 0.78
N GLU A 25 -3.05 -9.82 1.63
CA GLU A 25 -3.74 -11.09 1.43
C GLU A 25 -5.26 -10.94 1.47
N LYS A 26 -5.80 -10.18 2.42
CA LYS A 26 -7.25 -9.89 2.47
C LYS A 26 -7.72 -9.14 1.22
N LEU A 27 -6.91 -8.20 0.71
CA LEU A 27 -7.22 -7.45 -0.50
C LEU A 27 -7.22 -8.32 -1.77
N LYS A 28 -6.51 -9.47 -1.80
CA LYS A 28 -6.55 -10.40 -2.94
C LYS A 28 -7.95 -10.97 -3.20
N LEU A 29 -8.79 -11.01 -2.17
CA LEU A 29 -10.13 -11.59 -2.25
C LEU A 29 -11.12 -10.69 -3.01
N PHE A 30 -10.74 -9.46 -3.32
CA PHE A 30 -11.58 -8.48 -4.00
C PHE A 30 -11.08 -8.22 -5.41
N SER A 31 -12.02 -8.18 -6.34
CA SER A 31 -11.79 -7.83 -7.74
C SER A 31 -11.47 -6.34 -7.91
N PRO A 32 -10.81 -5.94 -9.01
CA PRO A 32 -10.54 -4.52 -9.29
C PRO A 32 -11.81 -3.66 -9.41
N SER A 33 -12.94 -4.26 -9.77
CA SER A 33 -14.23 -3.56 -9.87
C SER A 33 -14.84 -3.17 -8.53
N GLU A 34 -14.43 -3.81 -7.44
CA GLU A 34 -14.93 -3.58 -6.07
C GLU A 34 -14.22 -2.44 -5.34
N VAL A 35 -13.27 -1.76 -6.01
CA VAL A 35 -12.60 -0.60 -5.44
C VAL A 35 -13.62 0.51 -5.10
N VAL A 36 -13.57 0.99 -3.86
CA VAL A 36 -14.36 2.13 -3.39
C VAL A 36 -13.49 3.38 -3.47
N TRP A 37 -13.94 4.37 -4.25
CA TRP A 37 -13.24 5.65 -4.37
C TRP A 37 -13.56 6.60 -3.22
N ASP A 38 -14.85 6.70 -2.91
CA ASP A 38 -15.39 7.58 -1.89
C ASP A 38 -16.36 6.77 -1.05
N ILE A 39 -16.03 6.59 0.23
CA ILE A 39 -16.86 5.82 1.17
C ILE A 39 -18.14 6.58 1.56
N GLU A 40 -18.12 7.91 1.46
CA GLU A 40 -19.29 8.76 1.72
C GLU A 40 -20.23 8.81 0.50
N ASP A 41 -19.72 8.46 -0.69
CA ASP A 41 -20.50 8.40 -1.94
C ASP A 41 -20.06 7.24 -2.85
N LEU A 42 -20.70 6.09 -2.65
CA LEU A 42 -20.44 4.85 -3.41
C LEU A 42 -20.81 4.95 -4.89
N SER A 43 -21.51 6.00 -5.32
CA SER A 43 -21.81 6.22 -6.75
C SER A 43 -20.60 6.76 -7.52
N LYS A 44 -19.64 7.38 -6.82
CA LYS A 44 -18.45 7.94 -7.46
C LYS A 44 -17.50 6.83 -7.90
N GLN A 45 -17.02 6.96 -9.12
CA GLN A 45 -15.97 6.10 -9.67
C GLN A 45 -14.64 6.84 -9.76
N LEU A 46 -13.56 6.06 -9.74
CA LEU A 46 -12.21 6.56 -9.97
C LEU A 46 -12.12 7.25 -11.35
N PRO A 47 -11.51 8.45 -11.45
CA PRO A 47 -11.39 9.15 -12.73
C PRO A 47 -10.52 8.43 -13.76
N TRP A 48 -9.74 7.42 -13.35
CA TRP A 48 -8.87 6.62 -14.22
C TRP A 48 -9.31 5.16 -14.38
N ARG A 49 -10.53 4.79 -13.97
CA ARG A 49 -11.03 3.40 -13.93
C ARG A 49 -10.91 2.65 -15.26
N ASP A 50 -11.10 3.33 -16.39
CA ASP A 50 -11.04 2.71 -17.73
C ASP A 50 -9.63 2.53 -18.30
N LYS A 51 -8.58 2.92 -17.55
CA LYS A 51 -7.18 2.79 -17.98
C LYS A 51 -6.40 1.71 -17.21
N SER A 52 -7.10 0.87 -16.43
CA SER A 52 -6.45 -0.17 -15.62
C SER A 52 -5.63 -1.11 -16.51
N SER A 53 -4.33 -1.22 -16.22
CA SER A 53 -3.40 -2.08 -16.94
C SER A 53 -3.87 -3.54 -16.88
N THR A 54 -3.56 -4.32 -17.92
CA THR A 54 -3.95 -5.74 -18.05
C THR A 54 -3.39 -6.66 -16.95
N ASN A 55 -2.54 -6.14 -16.07
CA ASN A 55 -1.82 -6.89 -15.04
C ASN A 55 -2.46 -6.79 -13.65
N ILE A 56 -3.52 -5.98 -13.48
CA ILE A 56 -4.24 -5.86 -12.21
C ILE A 56 -5.23 -7.02 -12.08
N THR A 57 -5.01 -7.90 -11.10
CA THR A 57 -5.81 -9.12 -10.90
C THR A 57 -6.74 -9.03 -9.69
N GLY A 58 -6.48 -8.09 -8.77
CA GLY A 58 -7.31 -7.82 -7.60
C GLY A 58 -6.86 -6.56 -6.85
N LEU A 59 -7.48 -6.26 -5.70
CA LEU A 59 -7.14 -5.05 -4.93
C LEU A 59 -5.73 -5.10 -4.30
N SER A 60 -5.14 -6.28 -4.18
CA SER A 60 -3.79 -6.47 -3.64
C SER A 60 -2.65 -5.89 -4.50
N ASN A 61 -2.92 -5.63 -5.79
CA ASN A 61 -1.98 -5.05 -6.75
C ASN A 61 -2.65 -3.92 -7.57
N TYR A 62 -3.65 -3.26 -6.98
CA TYR A 62 -4.41 -2.20 -7.63
C TYR A 62 -3.77 -0.81 -7.48
N PHE A 63 -3.10 -0.57 -6.35
CA PHE A 63 -2.53 0.73 -6.02
C PHE A 63 -1.08 0.83 -6.48
N TYR A 64 -0.78 1.88 -7.24
CA TYR A 64 0.54 2.15 -7.78
C TYR A 64 1.06 3.51 -7.32
N THR A 65 2.37 3.62 -7.18
CA THR A 65 3.07 4.89 -7.01
C THR A 65 2.97 5.74 -8.27
N SER A 66 3.30 7.02 -8.18
CA SER A 66 3.29 7.94 -9.33
C SER A 66 4.25 7.53 -10.46
N ASP A 67 5.32 6.77 -10.14
CA ASP A 67 6.25 6.17 -11.09
C ASP A 67 5.85 4.75 -11.55
N GLY A 68 4.64 4.29 -11.19
CA GLY A 68 4.03 3.06 -11.71
C GLY A 68 4.48 1.75 -11.05
N LYS A 69 5.04 1.80 -9.83
CA LYS A 69 5.41 0.60 -9.05
C LYS A 69 4.27 0.18 -8.14
N ASP A 70 4.15 -1.13 -7.89
CA ASP A 70 3.19 -1.66 -6.91
C ASP A 70 3.49 -1.05 -5.52
N MET A 71 2.45 -0.52 -4.88
CA MET A 71 2.60 0.21 -3.62
C MET A 71 3.09 -0.70 -2.48
N PHE A 72 2.60 -1.94 -2.40
CA PHE A 72 3.04 -2.88 -1.37
C PHE A 72 4.49 -3.31 -1.59
N GLU A 73 4.91 -3.53 -2.83
CA GLU A 73 6.31 -3.84 -3.16
C GLU A 73 7.24 -2.69 -2.77
N MET A 74 6.87 -1.44 -3.06
CA MET A 74 7.63 -0.28 -2.63
C MET A 74 7.69 -0.18 -1.10
N LEU A 75 6.56 -0.36 -0.40
CA LEU A 75 6.51 -0.34 1.05
C LEU A 75 7.42 -1.42 1.68
N PHE A 76 7.33 -2.67 1.21
CA PHE A 76 8.16 -3.76 1.73
C PHE A 76 9.64 -3.54 1.46
N LYS A 77 9.98 -3.07 0.26
CA LYS A 77 11.36 -2.72 -0.08
C LYS A 77 11.92 -1.64 0.86
N ALA A 78 11.15 -0.59 1.13
CA ALA A 78 11.57 0.46 2.06
C ALA A 78 11.76 -0.08 3.49
N CYS A 79 10.88 -0.97 3.95
CA CYS A 79 11.03 -1.64 5.24
C CYS A 79 12.29 -2.54 5.30
N ASP A 80 12.55 -3.31 4.25
CA ASP A 80 13.74 -4.17 4.15
C ASP A 80 15.02 -3.32 4.16
N GLU A 81 15.08 -2.24 3.37
CA GLU A 81 16.20 -1.30 3.36
C GLU A 81 16.41 -0.63 4.74
N ALA A 82 15.34 -0.25 5.43
CA ALA A 82 15.43 0.34 6.77
C ALA A 82 15.94 -0.68 7.81
N LEU A 83 15.55 -1.95 7.71
CA LEU A 83 16.08 -3.02 8.56
C LEU A 83 17.56 -3.29 8.29
N GLU A 84 17.97 -3.34 7.02
CA GLU A 84 19.37 -3.52 6.62
C GLU A 84 20.27 -2.39 7.11
N LEU A 85 19.76 -1.15 7.11
CA LEU A 85 20.47 0.03 7.58
C LEU A 85 20.35 0.29 9.08
N GLU A 86 19.53 -0.50 9.80
CA GLU A 86 19.22 -0.32 11.22
C GLU A 86 18.69 1.10 11.55
N VAL A 87 17.83 1.65 10.68
CA VAL A 87 17.22 2.97 10.85
C VAL A 87 15.70 2.89 10.97
N ASP A 88 15.11 3.97 11.46
CA ASP A 88 13.66 4.16 11.39
C ASP A 88 13.25 4.48 9.96
N LEU A 89 12.02 4.10 9.59
CA LEU A 89 11.41 4.45 8.31
C LEU A 89 10.53 5.69 8.49
N GLU A 90 10.70 6.70 7.64
CA GLU A 90 9.93 7.92 7.65
C GLU A 90 9.29 8.17 6.27
N ILE A 91 8.03 8.56 6.27
CA ILE A 91 7.28 8.97 5.08
C ILE A 91 7.10 10.48 5.16
N GLU A 92 7.72 11.19 4.22
CA GLU A 92 7.64 12.64 4.10
C GLU A 92 6.83 13.03 2.86
N THR A 93 6.13 14.16 2.94
CA THR A 93 5.60 14.83 1.76
C THR A 93 6.72 15.58 1.08
N LEU A 94 6.85 15.42 -0.25
CA LEU A 94 7.74 16.23 -1.09
C LEU A 94 7.33 17.72 -1.10
#